data_AF-A0A2K9NPW3-F1
#
_entry.id   AF-A0A2K9NPW3-F1
#
_cell.length_a   1.000
_cell.length_b   1.000
_cell.length_c   1.000
_cell.angle_alpha   90.00
_cell.angle_beta   90.00
_cell.angle_gamma   90.00
#
_symmetry.space_group_name_H-M   'P 1'
#
loop_
_entity.id
_entity.type
_entity.pdbx_description
1 polymer ?
#
loop_
_entity_poly.entity_id
_entity_poly.type
_entity_poly.pdbx_seq_one_letter_code
_entity_poly.pdbx_strand_id
1 'polypeptide(L)'
;MDKNQEIEDLILSTLSFYEPMSFSKIVFDMDTELLKKFADFDKDQMLLVLKSLEKRGLVKKTGDGSEAQWQRIHKKRPFWKRFF
;
A
#
# COMPACT_ATOMS: atom_id res chain seq x y z
N MET A 1 7.23 -17.25 -5.46
CA MET A 1 6.89 -16.13 -4.55
C MET A 1 5.41 -16.22 -4.27
N ASP A 2 4.96 -15.90 -3.06
CA ASP A 2 3.54 -15.94 -2.72
C ASP A 2 2.81 -14.83 -3.50
N LYS A 3 1.71 -15.17 -4.20
CA LYS A 3 0.87 -14.22 -4.97
C LYS A 3 0.53 -12.95 -4.18
N ASN A 4 0.32 -13.09 -2.86
CA ASN A 4 0.00 -11.99 -1.96
C ASN A 4 1.18 -11.02 -1.73
N GLN A 5 2.41 -11.51 -1.72
CA GLN A 5 3.60 -10.65 -1.57
C GLN A 5 3.82 -9.80 -2.81
N GLU A 6 3.62 -10.34 -4.00
CA GLU A 6 3.79 -9.59 -5.25
C GLU A 6 2.78 -8.43 -5.36
N ILE A 7 1.54 -8.66 -4.91
CA ILE A 7 0.50 -7.61 -4.84
C ILE A 7 0.85 -6.56 -3.79
N GLU A 8 1.32 -6.97 -2.62
CA GLU A 8 1.77 -6.05 -1.57
C GLU A 8 2.91 -5.15 -2.07
N ASP A 9 3.91 -5.74 -2.72
CA ASP A 9 5.05 -5.02 -3.28
C ASP A 9 4.62 -4.06 -4.39
N LEU A 10 3.69 -4.48 -5.26
CA LEU A 10 3.10 -3.62 -6.28
C LEU A 10 2.43 -2.40 -5.64
N ILE A 11 1.52 -2.60 -4.67
CA ILE A 11 0.82 -1.50 -3.99
C ILE A 11 1.80 -0.56 -3.28
N LEU A 12 2.82 -1.11 -2.59
CA LEU A 12 3.84 -0.31 -1.94
C LEU A 12 4.70 0.45 -2.94
N SER A 13 4.95 -0.09 -4.14
CA SER A 13 5.68 0.60 -5.20
C SER A 13 4.88 1.76 -5.79
N THR A 14 3.55 1.63 -5.85
CA THR A 14 2.64 2.68 -6.34
C THR A 14 2.41 3.79 -5.31
N LEU A 15 2.35 3.46 -4.01
CA LEU A 15 2.06 4.45 -2.96
C LEU A 15 3.19 5.47 -2.77
N SER A 16 2.82 6.74 -2.79
CA SER A 16 3.73 7.86 -2.53
C SER A 16 4.11 7.95 -1.04
N PHE A 17 5.38 8.30 -0.80
CA PHE A 17 5.89 8.66 0.53
C PHE A 17 5.52 10.08 0.93
N TYR A 18 5.23 10.96 -0.03
CA TYR A 18 5.08 12.40 0.21
C TYR A 18 3.61 12.83 0.24
N GLU A 19 2.76 12.18 -0.55
CA GLU A 19 1.37 12.55 -0.72
C GLU A 19 0.44 11.37 -0.42
N PRO A 20 -0.63 11.57 0.37
CA PRO A 20 -1.71 10.60 0.47
C PRO A 20 -2.41 10.41 -0.87
N MET A 21 -2.68 9.15 -1.23
CA MET A 21 -3.31 8.77 -2.48
C MET A 21 -4.69 8.18 -2.21
N SER A 22 -5.71 8.66 -2.91
CA SER A 22 -7.04 8.07 -2.88
C SER A 22 -7.05 6.70 -3.57
N PHE A 23 -8.05 5.87 -3.27
CA PHE A 23 -8.22 4.57 -3.93
C PHE A 23 -8.13 4.69 -5.46
N SER A 24 -8.87 5.65 -6.05
CA SER A 24 -8.89 5.87 -7.50
C SER A 24 -7.52 6.24 -8.06
N LYS A 25 -6.73 7.06 -7.33
CA LYS A 25 -5.38 7.43 -7.75
C LYS A 25 -4.42 6.24 -7.70
N ILE A 26 -4.52 5.41 -6.65
CA ILE A 26 -3.70 4.19 -6.57
C ILE A 26 -4.04 3.23 -7.71
N VAL A 27 -5.32 3.06 -8.04
CA VAL A 27 -5.75 2.22 -9.18
C VAL A 27 -5.23 2.75 -10.50
N PHE A 28 -5.25 4.07 -10.69
CA PHE A 28 -4.76 4.70 -11.91
C PHE A 28 -3.24 4.60 -12.08
N ASP A 29 -2.50 4.74 -10.98
CA ASP A 29 -1.03 4.71 -10.96
C ASP A 29 -0.45 3.28 -10.85
N MET A 30 -1.30 2.25 -10.69
CA MET A 30 -0.86 0.86 -10.68
C MET A 30 -0.45 0.39 -12.07
N ASP A 31 0.59 -0.45 -12.12
CA ASP A 31 1.03 -1.09 -13.36
C ASP A 31 -0.02 -2.11 -13.84
N THR A 32 -0.74 -1.73 -14.92
CA THR A 32 -1.78 -2.55 -15.53
C THR A 32 -1.28 -3.88 -16.10
N GLU A 33 0.01 -3.98 -16.48
CA GLU A 33 0.59 -5.24 -16.97
C GLU A 33 0.82 -6.22 -15.83
N LEU A 34 1.21 -5.71 -14.66
CA LEU A 34 1.34 -6.52 -13.44
C LEU A 34 -0.02 -6.91 -12.88
N LEU A 35 -1.01 -6.00 -12.89
CA LEU A 35 -2.39 -6.28 -12.50
C LEU A 35 -3.02 -7.41 -13.33
N LYS A 36 -2.75 -7.48 -14.64
CA LYS A 36 -3.25 -8.56 -15.51
C LYS A 36 -2.79 -9.96 -15.07
N LYS A 37 -1.70 -10.07 -14.31
CA LYS A 37 -1.23 -11.35 -13.74
C LYS A 37 -2.10 -11.82 -12.57
N PHE A 38 -2.91 -10.94 -12.00
CA PHE A 38 -3.80 -11.20 -10.87
C PHE A 38 -5.26 -11.05 -11.31
N ALA A 39 -5.78 -12.03 -12.05
CA ALA A 39 -7.14 -12.00 -12.60
C ALA A 39 -8.25 -11.82 -11.55
N ASP A 40 -8.02 -12.22 -10.31
CA ASP A 40 -8.97 -12.12 -9.18
C ASP A 40 -8.73 -10.89 -8.30
N PHE A 41 -7.86 -9.96 -8.71
CA PHE A 41 -7.57 -8.78 -7.92
C PHE A 41 -8.64 -7.71 -8.14
N ASP A 42 -9.56 -7.64 -7.18
CA ASP A 42 -10.64 -6.67 -7.15
C ASP A 42 -10.43 -5.59 -6.09
N LYS A 43 -11.39 -4.67 -6.01
CA LYS A 43 -11.41 -3.59 -5.02
C LYS A 43 -11.34 -4.11 -3.59
N ASP A 44 -12.02 -5.20 -3.28
CA ASP A 44 -12.10 -5.73 -1.91
C ASP A 44 -10.76 -6.35 -1.50
N GLN A 45 -10.11 -7.08 -2.41
CA GLN A 45 -8.74 -7.57 -2.21
C GLN A 45 -7.76 -6.43 -1.98
N MET A 46 -7.85 -5.36 -2.78
CA MET A 46 -7.00 -4.18 -2.58
C MET A 46 -7.21 -3.54 -1.21
N LEU A 47 -8.46 -3.39 -0.76
CA LEU A 47 -8.77 -2.85 0.57
C LEU A 47 -8.24 -3.76 1.70
N LEU A 48 -8.34 -5.08 1.53
CA LEU A 48 -7.78 -6.05 2.48
C LEU A 48 -6.26 -5.93 2.57
N VAL A 49 -5.57 -5.81 1.43
CA VAL A 49 -4.12 -5.64 1.40
C VAL A 49 -3.72 -4.30 2.03
N LEU A 50 -4.39 -3.19 1.68
CA LEU A 50 -4.12 -1.88 2.30
C LEU A 50 -4.32 -1.91 3.82
N LYS A 51 -5.36 -2.60 4.31
CA LYS A 51 -5.61 -2.79 5.74
C LYS A 51 -4.55 -3.66 6.40
N SER A 52 -4.04 -4.69 5.72
CA SER A 52 -2.92 -5.51 6.18
C SER A 52 -1.63 -4.68 6.30
N LEU A 53 -1.32 -3.88 5.27
CA LEU A 53 -0.17 -2.98 5.24
C LEU A 53 -0.25 -1.89 6.32
N GLU A 54 -1.45 -1.37 6.58
CA GLU A 54 -1.73 -0.43 7.67
C GLU A 54 -1.45 -1.06 9.04
N LYS A 55 -1.98 -2.26 9.30
CA LYS A 55 -1.69 -3.01 10.54
C LYS A 55 -0.20 -3.27 10.75
N ARG A 56 0.55 -3.44 9.66
CA ARG A 56 2.01 -3.64 9.68
C ARG A 56 2.81 -2.34 9.79
N GLY A 57 2.14 -1.18 9.80
CA GLY A 57 2.77 0.14 9.87
C GLY A 57 3.58 0.51 8.63
N LEU A 58 3.26 -0.08 7.48
CA LEU A 58 3.90 0.23 6.19
C LEU A 58 3.19 1.35 5.43
N VAL A 59 1.91 1.54 5.73
CA VAL A 59 1.04 2.54 5.11
C VAL A 59 0.22 3.21 6.20
N LYS A 60 -0.01 4.52 6.06
CA LYS A 60 -0.89 5.31 6.92
C LYS A 60 -2.16 5.57 6.15
N LYS A 61 -3.32 5.30 6.77
CA LYS A 61 -4.60 5.80 6.28
C LYS A 61 -4.84 7.21 6.83
N THR A 62 -5.27 8.12 5.96
CA THR A 62 -5.72 9.47 6.31
C THR A 62 -7.11 9.72 5.75
N GLY A 63 -7.90 10.54 6.44
CA GLY A 63 -9.29 10.82 6.05
C GLY A 63 -10.30 9.79 6.57
N ASP A 64 -11.57 10.22 6.58
CA ASP A 64 -12.67 9.51 7.21
C ASP A 64 -13.66 9.01 6.15
N GLY A 65 -14.18 7.79 6.32
CA GLY A 65 -15.26 7.26 5.48
C GLY A 65 -14.90 7.14 3.98
N SER A 66 -15.60 7.91 3.14
CA SER A 66 -15.55 7.86 1.66
C SER A 66 -14.30 8.50 1.05
N GLU A 67 -13.57 9.32 1.81
CA GLU A 67 -12.38 10.04 1.35
C GLU A 67 -11.08 9.44 1.90
N ALA A 68 -11.11 8.13 2.17
CA ALA A 68 -9.93 7.41 2.61
C ALA A 68 -8.78 7.57 1.62
N GLN A 69 -7.64 7.99 2.14
CA GLN A 69 -6.38 8.10 1.42
C GLN A 69 -5.31 7.28 2.14
N TRP A 70 -4.35 6.79 1.37
CA TRP A 70 -3.25 5.97 1.87
C TRP A 70 -1.92 6.58 1.48
N GLN A 71 -0.99 6.60 2.42
CA GLN A 71 0.36 7.12 2.22
C GLN A 71 1.38 6.09 2.70
N ARG A 72 2.44 5.87 1.93
CA ARG A 72 3.51 4.97 2.35
C ARG A 72 4.31 5.57 3.50
N ILE A 73 4.63 4.76 4.49
CA ILE A 73 5.43 5.16 5.65
C ILE A 73 6.84 4.59 5.52
N HIS A 74 7.86 5.43 5.71
CA HIS A 74 9.19 4.92 6.02
C HIS A 74 9.19 4.31 7.42
N LYS A 75 9.44 3.00 7.52
CA LYS A 75 9.75 2.38 8.82
C LYS A 75 10.91 3.15 9.43
N LYS A 76 10.64 3.90 10.52
CA LYS A 76 11.69 4.56 11.29
C LYS A 76 12.69 3.48 11.70
N ARG A 77 13.98 3.72 11.45
CA ARG A 77 15.02 2.83 11.98
C ARG A 77 14.83 2.76 13.51
N PRO A 78 14.81 1.57 14.12
CA PRO A 78 14.69 1.47 15.57
C PRO A 78 15.83 2.25 16.21
N PHE A 79 15.48 3.10 17.17
CA PHE A 79 16.36 4.07 17.83
C PHE A 79 17.64 3.44 18.42
N TRP A 80 17.58 2.14 18.73
CA TRP A 80 18.65 1.32 19.28
C TRP A 80 19.84 1.07 18.34
N LYS A 81 19.67 1.22 17.02
CA LYS A 81 20.79 1.14 16.04
C LYS A 81 21.65 2.40 15.95
N ARG A 82 21.37 3.43 16.77
CA ARG A 82 22.11 4.70 16.79
C ARG A 82 23.05 4.84 17.99
N PHE A 83 22.93 3.95 18.99
CA PHE A 83 23.70 3.99 20.23
C PHE A 83 24.53 2.71 20.49
N PHE A 84 24.56 1.78 19.52
CA PHE A 84 25.38 0.57 19.53
C PHE A 84 26.07 0.41 18.17
#